data_AF-A0A372IBG0-F1
#
_entry.id   AF-A0A372IBG0-F1
#
_cell.length_a   1.000
_cell.length_b   1.000
_cell.length_c   1.000
_cell.angle_alpha   90.00
_cell.angle_beta   90.00
_cell.angle_gamma   90.00
#
_symmetry.space_group_name_H-M   'P 1'
#
loop_
_entity.id
_entity.type
_entity.pdbx_description
1 polymer ?
#
loop_
_entity_poly.entity_id
_entity_poly.type
_entity_poly.pdbx_seq_one_letter_code
_entity_poly.pdbx_strand_id
1 'polypeptide(L)'
;DEDGAAAAPPRLGDNRGISDEQDFEAVAERETIESDAERLERMQAQRVEIEPTAVPDRPGATGPNIIEYALATSHPVGEQRYRRLNFAAGARHERNCRAYRSDDLAQEAFLAAGGPERDRQALDPDGDGYACGWDPTPYRDAAAAARGQ
;
A
#
# COMPACT_ATOMS: atom_id res chain seq x y z
N ASP A 1 37.80 61.49 -6.17
CA ASP A 1 36.79 61.14 -5.16
C ASP A 1 35.75 60.26 -5.82
N GLU A 2 35.55 58.96 -5.56
CA GLU A 2 36.04 58.04 -4.54
C GLU A 2 35.96 56.61 -5.11
N ASP A 3 36.96 55.81 -4.77
CA ASP A 3 37.05 54.37 -4.98
C ASP A 3 35.95 53.60 -4.24
N GLY A 4 35.40 52.57 -4.88
CA GLY A 4 34.45 51.63 -4.30
C GLY A 4 34.73 50.20 -4.74
N ALA A 5 35.94 49.72 -4.45
CA ALA A 5 36.38 48.36 -4.74
C ALA A 5 35.61 47.34 -3.88
N ALA A 6 34.64 46.64 -4.48
CA ALA A 6 34.20 45.36 -3.96
C ALA A 6 35.20 44.29 -4.43
N ALA A 7 36.16 43.97 -3.58
CA ALA A 7 37.10 42.89 -3.82
C ALA A 7 36.35 41.57 -4.05
N ALA A 8 36.50 41.00 -5.25
CA ALA A 8 36.11 39.62 -5.50
C ALA A 8 36.88 38.71 -4.52
N PRO A 9 36.25 37.68 -3.93
CA PRO A 9 36.92 36.82 -2.97
C PRO A 9 38.13 36.16 -3.64
N PRO A 10 39.24 35.96 -2.91
CA PRO A 10 40.42 35.29 -3.45
C PRO A 10 39.99 33.90 -3.94
N ARG A 11 40.24 33.62 -5.23
CA ARG A 11 40.11 32.26 -5.77
C ARG A 11 41.13 31.40 -5.02
N LEU A 12 40.64 30.62 -4.06
CA LEU A 12 41.43 29.71 -3.26
C LEU A 12 42.24 28.80 -4.19
N GLY A 13 43.52 28.72 -3.87
CA GLY A 13 44.56 28.14 -4.71
C GLY A 13 44.34 26.68 -5.07
N ASP A 14 44.92 26.31 -6.21
CA ASP A 14 45.42 24.98 -6.56
C ASP A 14 44.73 23.81 -5.84
N ASN A 15 43.43 23.63 -6.15
CA ASN A 15 42.62 22.55 -5.60
C ASN A 15 42.93 21.23 -6.33
N ARG A 16 44.17 20.73 -6.25
CA ARG A 16 44.60 19.47 -6.90
C ARG A 16 43.88 18.20 -6.39
N GLY A 17 42.76 18.35 -5.69
CA GLY A 17 41.89 17.27 -5.22
C GLY A 17 40.43 17.67 -4.97
N ILE A 18 39.97 18.88 -5.35
CA ILE A 18 38.54 19.22 -5.32
C ILE A 18 38.01 19.18 -6.75
N SER A 19 36.88 18.50 -6.93
CA SER A 19 36.17 18.42 -8.20
C SER A 19 35.76 19.80 -8.70
N ASP A 20 35.98 20.06 -9.99
CA ASP A 20 35.59 21.27 -10.69
C ASP A 20 34.21 21.14 -11.36
N GLU A 21 33.42 20.12 -11.01
CA GLU A 21 32.03 19.89 -11.47
C GLU A 21 31.06 21.05 -11.11
N GLN A 22 31.48 21.97 -10.22
CA GLN A 22 30.71 23.18 -9.86
C GLN A 22 31.19 24.46 -10.57
N ASP A 23 32.23 24.39 -11.41
CA ASP A 23 32.71 25.51 -12.23
C ASP A 23 32.08 25.43 -13.63
N PHE A 24 31.21 26.39 -13.95
CA PHE A 24 30.47 26.42 -15.21
C PHE A 24 31.36 26.56 -16.45
N GLU A 25 32.51 27.23 -16.34
CA GLU A 25 33.43 27.42 -17.48
C GLU A 25 34.20 26.11 -17.74
N ALA A 26 34.71 25.47 -16.68
CA ALA A 26 35.39 24.18 -16.79
C ALA A 26 34.47 23.04 -17.25
N VAL A 27 33.18 23.07 -16.88
CA VAL A 27 32.20 22.08 -17.34
C VAL A 27 31.78 22.36 -18.79
N ALA A 28 31.58 23.62 -19.18
CA ALA A 28 31.20 23.98 -20.56
C ALA A 28 32.28 23.63 -21.61
N GLU A 29 33.55 23.62 -21.22
CA GLU A 29 34.64 23.15 -22.09
C GLU A 29 34.67 21.62 -22.27
N ARG A 30 34.15 20.84 -21.32
CA ARG A 30 34.20 19.37 -21.31
C ARG A 30 32.91 18.69 -21.75
N GLU A 31 31.78 19.25 -21.35
CA GLU A 31 30.44 18.74 -21.65
C GLU A 31 29.85 19.55 -22.80
N THR A 32 29.79 18.94 -23.98
CA THR A 32 29.18 19.56 -25.16
C THR A 32 27.76 19.05 -25.38
N ILE A 33 26.99 19.78 -26.20
CA ILE A 33 25.63 19.38 -26.60
C ILE A 33 25.65 17.99 -27.28
N GLU A 34 26.68 17.73 -28.07
CA GLU A 34 26.88 16.45 -28.75
C GLU A 34 27.15 15.32 -27.75
N SER A 35 28.00 15.54 -26.75
CA SER A 35 28.28 14.54 -25.72
C SER A 35 27.03 14.20 -24.88
N ASP A 36 26.18 15.19 -24.64
CA ASP A 36 24.92 15.01 -23.92
C ASP A 36 23.88 14.28 -24.77
N ALA A 37 23.81 14.58 -26.07
CA ALA A 37 22.97 13.87 -27.02
C ALA A 37 23.34 12.37 -27.08
N GLU A 38 24.62 12.05 -27.20
CA GLU A 38 25.09 10.65 -27.18
C GLU A 38 24.74 9.94 -25.86
N ARG A 39 24.80 10.66 -24.73
CA ARG A 39 24.43 10.10 -23.42
C ARG A 39 22.94 9.82 -23.33
N LEU A 40 22.10 10.73 -23.82
CA LEU A 40 20.67 10.54 -23.91
C LEU A 40 20.32 9.37 -24.83
N GLU A 41 21.00 9.23 -25.98
CA GLU A 41 20.82 8.09 -26.88
C GLU A 41 21.17 6.77 -26.20
N ARG A 42 22.27 6.69 -25.45
CA ARG A 42 22.62 5.50 -24.66
C ARG A 42 21.56 5.16 -23.61
N MET A 43 21.01 6.18 -22.92
CA MET A 43 19.96 5.98 -21.93
C MET A 43 18.63 5.54 -22.58
N GLN A 44 18.29 6.11 -23.73
CA GLN A 44 17.10 5.73 -24.50
C GLN A 44 17.21 4.31 -25.05
N ALA A 45 18.39 3.91 -25.55
CA ALA A 45 18.65 2.56 -26.03
C ALA A 45 18.51 1.49 -24.94
N GLN A 46 18.69 1.87 -23.67
CA GLN A 46 18.53 0.98 -22.51
C GLN A 46 17.14 1.08 -21.86
N ARG A 47 16.30 2.00 -22.32
CA ARG A 47 14.96 2.21 -21.75
C ARG A 47 14.06 1.04 -22.13
N VAL A 48 13.53 0.36 -21.12
CA VAL A 48 12.47 -0.63 -21.28
C VAL A 48 11.17 -0.03 -20.76
N GLU A 49 10.18 0.09 -21.64
CA GLU A 49 8.82 0.46 -21.28
C GLU A 49 8.03 -0.84 -21.07
N ILE A 50 7.40 -0.98 -19.90
CA ILE A 50 6.59 -2.14 -19.55
C ILE A 50 5.13 -1.69 -19.56
N GLU A 51 4.39 -2.16 -20.56
CA GLU A 51 2.95 -1.91 -20.63
C GLU A 51 2.23 -2.59 -19.45
N PRO A 52 1.24 -1.91 -18.83
CA PRO A 52 0.40 -2.52 -17.83
C PRO A 52 -0.32 -3.74 -18.41
N THR A 53 -0.04 -4.93 -17.88
CA THR A 53 -0.81 -6.13 -18.21
C THR A 53 -2.01 -6.26 -17.27
N ALA A 54 -3.11 -6.83 -17.76
CA ALA A 54 -4.27 -7.14 -16.92
C ALA A 54 -3.85 -8.01 -15.72
N VAL A 55 -4.41 -7.70 -14.55
CA VAL A 55 -4.21 -8.51 -13.35
C VAL A 55 -4.82 -9.89 -13.62
N PRO A 56 -4.08 -11.00 -13.42
CA PRO A 56 -4.63 -12.33 -13.65
C PRO A 56 -5.77 -12.64 -12.68
N ASP A 57 -6.73 -13.44 -13.13
CA ASP A 57 -7.81 -13.93 -12.28
C ASP A 57 -7.25 -14.76 -11.12
N ARG A 58 -7.86 -14.60 -9.93
CA ARG A 58 -7.47 -15.38 -8.76
C ARG A 58 -7.71 -16.88 -9.02
N PRO A 59 -6.75 -17.77 -8.76
CA PRO A 59 -6.99 -19.21 -8.84
C PRO A 59 -8.05 -19.61 -7.81
N GLY A 60 -9.12 -20.28 -8.25
CA GLY A 60 -10.34 -20.55 -7.45
C GLY A 60 -10.19 -21.43 -6.20
N ALA A 61 -8.97 -21.80 -5.80
CA ALA A 61 -8.67 -22.68 -4.67
C ALA A 61 -8.18 -21.95 -3.41
N THR A 62 -8.17 -20.60 -3.38
CA THR A 62 -7.58 -19.83 -2.25
C THR A 62 -8.52 -19.60 -1.06
N GLY A 63 -9.68 -20.24 -1.01
CA GLY A 63 -10.66 -20.04 0.07
C GLY A 63 -11.52 -18.77 -0.11
N PRO A 64 -12.39 -18.47 0.87
CA PRO A 64 -13.29 -17.31 0.82
C PRO A 64 -12.53 -15.97 0.78
N ASN A 65 -13.05 -15.02 0.02
CA ASN A 65 -12.44 -13.68 -0.08
C ASN A 65 -13.13 -12.71 0.89
N ILE A 66 -12.41 -12.31 1.95
CA ILE A 66 -12.93 -11.36 2.95
C ILE A 66 -13.17 -9.96 2.36
N ILE A 67 -12.44 -9.56 1.31
CA ILE A 67 -12.64 -8.27 0.62
C ILE A 67 -13.94 -8.31 -0.16
N GLU A 68 -14.18 -9.40 -0.90
CA GLU A 68 -15.45 -9.59 -1.61
C GLU A 68 -16.63 -9.59 -0.64
N TYR A 69 -16.48 -10.27 0.50
CA TYR A 69 -17.49 -10.25 1.56
C TYR A 69 -17.70 -8.84 2.15
N ALA A 70 -16.63 -8.08 2.39
CA ALA A 70 -16.72 -6.68 2.83
C ALA A 70 -17.51 -5.81 1.86
N LEU A 71 -17.33 -6.02 0.54
CA LEU A 71 -17.99 -5.26 -0.52
C LEU A 71 -19.43 -5.72 -0.78
N ALA A 72 -19.75 -6.99 -0.53
CA ALA A 72 -21.10 -7.54 -0.68
C ALA A 72 -22.03 -7.16 0.49
N THR A 73 -21.47 -6.84 1.65
CA THR A 73 -22.19 -6.39 2.85
C THR A 73 -22.17 -4.86 2.95
N SER A 74 -23.17 -4.27 3.61
CA SER A 74 -23.32 -2.81 3.70
C SER A 74 -23.68 -2.28 5.09
N HIS A 75 -24.00 -3.15 6.05
CA HIS A 75 -24.36 -2.74 7.40
C HIS A 75 -23.10 -2.45 8.24
N PRO A 76 -23.20 -1.59 9.26
CA PRO A 76 -22.11 -1.33 10.20
C PRO A 76 -21.82 -2.55 11.09
N VAL A 77 -20.66 -2.51 11.75
CA VAL A 77 -20.27 -3.45 12.80
C VAL A 77 -21.24 -3.33 13.98
N GLY A 78 -21.61 -4.46 14.57
CA GLY A 78 -22.57 -4.60 15.67
C GLY A 78 -24.05 -4.57 15.26
N GLU A 79 -24.38 -4.31 13.99
CA GLU A 79 -25.76 -4.43 13.52
C GLU A 79 -26.11 -5.91 13.34
N GLN A 80 -26.89 -6.46 14.27
CA GLN A 80 -27.33 -7.85 14.19
C GLN A 80 -28.14 -8.12 12.91
N ARG A 81 -27.62 -8.99 12.04
CA ARG A 81 -28.28 -9.51 10.83
C ARG A 81 -28.72 -10.97 11.00
N TYR A 82 -28.06 -11.70 11.89
CA TYR A 82 -28.23 -13.13 12.10
C TYR A 82 -28.58 -13.40 13.56
N ARG A 83 -29.71 -14.08 13.78
CA ARG A 83 -30.17 -14.39 15.15
C ARG A 83 -29.21 -15.38 15.82
N ARG A 84 -28.68 -15.03 16.99
CA ARG A 84 -27.87 -15.91 17.85
C ARG A 84 -28.65 -16.24 19.12
N LEU A 85 -28.66 -17.52 19.52
CA LEU A 85 -29.37 -18.00 20.72
C LEU A 85 -28.42 -18.32 21.89
N ASN A 86 -27.15 -17.90 21.81
CA ASN A 86 -26.08 -18.46 22.63
C ASN A 86 -25.75 -17.57 23.85
N PHE A 87 -26.46 -17.81 24.96
CA PHE A 87 -26.26 -17.14 26.26
C PHE A 87 -24.87 -17.35 26.90
N ALA A 88 -24.07 -18.32 26.42
CA ALA A 88 -22.71 -18.62 26.92
C ALA A 88 -21.60 -18.24 25.91
N ALA A 89 -21.91 -17.40 24.92
CA ALA A 89 -20.98 -17.13 23.82
C ALA A 89 -19.72 -16.36 24.25
N GLY A 90 -19.78 -15.45 25.23
CA GLY A 90 -18.67 -14.53 25.54
C GLY A 90 -17.32 -15.21 25.82
N ALA A 91 -17.26 -16.11 26.82
CA ALA A 91 -16.00 -16.78 27.16
C ALA A 91 -15.52 -17.75 26.06
N ARG A 92 -16.45 -18.30 25.25
CA ARG A 92 -16.11 -19.20 24.14
C ARG A 92 -15.57 -18.41 22.94
N HIS A 93 -16.24 -17.32 22.60
CA HIS A 93 -15.86 -16.36 21.57
C HIS A 93 -14.44 -15.87 21.83
N GLU A 94 -14.16 -15.35 23.02
CA GLU A 94 -12.85 -14.78 23.35
C GLU A 94 -11.72 -15.82 23.22
N ARG A 95 -11.95 -17.08 23.63
CA ARG A 95 -10.98 -18.17 23.45
C ARG A 95 -10.78 -18.54 21.99
N ASN A 96 -11.85 -18.57 21.20
CA ASN A 96 -11.77 -19.00 19.81
C ASN A 96 -11.18 -17.91 18.91
N CYS A 97 -11.47 -16.63 19.18
CA CYS A 97 -10.84 -15.51 18.49
C CYS A 97 -9.32 -15.47 18.71
N ARG A 98 -8.86 -15.80 19.93
CA ARG A 98 -7.42 -15.92 20.24
C ARG A 98 -6.69 -17.03 19.48
N ALA A 99 -7.41 -17.96 18.84
CA ALA A 99 -6.79 -19.00 18.03
C ALA A 99 -6.27 -18.47 16.68
N TYR A 100 -6.73 -17.28 16.26
CA TYR A 100 -6.34 -16.64 15.00
C TYR A 100 -5.30 -15.54 15.25
N ARG A 101 -4.32 -15.44 14.35
CA ARG A 101 -3.27 -14.40 14.44
C ARG A 101 -3.73 -13.00 14.03
N SER A 102 -4.89 -12.89 13.39
CA SER A 102 -5.53 -11.64 12.98
C SER A 102 -7.03 -11.83 12.79
N ASP A 103 -7.79 -10.75 12.90
CA ASP A 103 -9.24 -10.76 12.66
C ASP A 103 -9.58 -11.11 11.21
N ASP A 104 -8.74 -10.73 10.24
CA ASP A 104 -8.90 -11.12 8.83
C ASP A 104 -8.90 -12.64 8.64
N LEU A 105 -8.03 -13.35 9.38
CA LEU A 105 -7.98 -14.81 9.31
C LEU A 105 -9.13 -15.45 10.07
N ALA A 106 -9.59 -14.82 11.14
CA ALA A 106 -10.81 -15.24 11.82
C ALA A 106 -12.02 -15.13 10.88
N GLN A 107 -12.13 -14.02 10.13
CA GLN A 107 -13.18 -13.81 9.13
C GLN A 107 -13.09 -14.82 7.99
N GLU A 108 -11.91 -15.06 7.44
CA GLU A 108 -11.72 -16.06 6.38
C GLU A 108 -12.13 -17.46 6.85
N ALA A 109 -11.69 -17.87 8.05
CA ALA A 109 -12.05 -19.15 8.63
C ALA A 109 -13.54 -19.25 8.98
N PHE A 110 -14.13 -18.15 9.45
CA PHE A 110 -15.56 -18.05 9.71
C PHE A 110 -16.37 -18.30 8.43
N LEU A 111 -16.07 -17.58 7.34
CA LEU A 111 -16.70 -17.78 6.04
C LEU A 111 -16.50 -19.21 5.52
N ALA A 112 -15.28 -19.77 5.67
CA ALA A 112 -14.98 -21.14 5.25
C ALA A 112 -15.76 -22.19 6.05
N ALA A 113 -16.05 -21.91 7.33
CA ALA A 113 -16.78 -22.81 8.22
C ALA A 113 -18.31 -22.77 8.01
N GLY A 114 -18.81 -21.92 7.10
CA GLY A 114 -20.23 -21.71 6.82
C GLY A 114 -20.74 -20.30 7.15
N GLY A 115 -19.84 -19.40 7.55
CA GLY A 115 -20.09 -17.98 7.67
C GLY A 115 -21.22 -17.63 8.66
N PRO A 116 -21.90 -16.51 8.42
CA PRO A 116 -22.88 -15.98 9.35
C PRO A 116 -24.16 -16.81 9.45
N GLU A 117 -24.46 -17.63 8.44
CA GLU A 117 -25.54 -18.61 8.50
C GLU A 117 -25.22 -19.73 9.50
N ARG A 118 -23.94 -20.09 9.68
CA ARG A 118 -23.54 -21.23 10.50
C ARG A 118 -22.27 -20.97 11.32
N ASP A 119 -22.39 -20.10 12.33
CA ASP A 119 -21.34 -19.82 13.32
C ASP A 119 -21.12 -20.98 14.33
N ARG A 120 -20.46 -22.05 13.89
CA ARG A 120 -20.14 -23.19 14.76
C ARG A 120 -19.10 -22.85 15.82
N GLN A 121 -18.25 -21.86 15.57
CA GLN A 121 -17.13 -21.51 16.41
C GLN A 121 -17.45 -20.35 17.37
N ALA A 122 -18.67 -19.82 17.36
CA ALA A 122 -19.05 -18.67 18.18
C ALA A 122 -18.11 -17.46 17.94
N LEU A 123 -17.69 -17.25 16.69
CA LEU A 123 -16.81 -16.14 16.32
C LEU A 123 -17.60 -14.83 16.17
N ASP A 124 -18.91 -14.90 15.91
CA ASP A 124 -19.81 -13.76 15.68
C ASP A 124 -21.04 -13.87 16.63
N PRO A 125 -20.85 -13.54 17.92
CA PRO A 125 -21.88 -13.72 18.96
C PRO A 125 -22.99 -12.66 18.92
N ASP A 126 -22.70 -11.46 18.41
CA ASP A 126 -23.66 -10.39 18.16
C ASP A 126 -24.46 -10.64 16.88
N GLY A 127 -23.93 -11.43 15.96
CA GLY A 127 -24.64 -11.89 14.77
C GLY A 127 -24.65 -10.83 13.68
N ASP A 128 -23.68 -9.93 13.64
CA ASP A 128 -23.54 -8.96 12.57
C ASP A 128 -22.92 -9.60 11.31
N GLY A 129 -22.31 -10.77 11.43
CA GLY A 129 -21.65 -11.47 10.34
C GLY A 129 -20.19 -11.08 10.14
N TYR A 130 -19.61 -10.39 11.10
CA TYR A 130 -18.20 -10.05 11.20
C TYR A 130 -17.59 -10.80 12.39
N ALA A 131 -16.65 -11.67 12.11
CA ALA A 131 -16.04 -12.54 13.09
C ALA A 131 -15.06 -11.76 13.97
N CYS A 132 -15.10 -12.03 15.28
CA CYS A 132 -14.17 -11.46 16.25
C CYS A 132 -14.19 -9.93 16.22
N GLY A 133 -13.05 -9.27 16.00
CA GLY A 133 -12.97 -7.81 15.87
C GLY A 133 -12.95 -7.32 14.42
N TRP A 134 -13.32 -8.16 13.45
CA TRP A 134 -13.15 -7.82 12.03
C TRP A 134 -14.01 -6.63 11.61
N ASP A 135 -13.39 -5.66 10.94
CA ASP A 135 -14.04 -4.45 10.45
C ASP A 135 -13.95 -4.39 8.91
N PRO A 136 -15.08 -4.38 8.18
CA PRO A 136 -15.08 -4.26 6.72
C PRO A 136 -14.76 -2.84 6.22
N THR A 137 -14.78 -1.82 7.08
CA THR A 137 -14.70 -0.40 6.70
C THR A 137 -13.43 -0.07 5.91
N PRO A 138 -12.22 -0.48 6.32
CA PRO A 138 -11.00 -0.17 5.56
C PRO A 138 -11.01 -0.73 4.13
N TYR A 139 -11.63 -1.89 3.92
CA TYR A 139 -11.77 -2.50 2.60
C TYR A 139 -12.75 -1.74 1.70
N ARG A 140 -13.88 -1.30 2.28
CA ARG A 140 -14.88 -0.49 1.58
C ARG A 140 -14.31 0.87 1.19
N ASP A 141 -13.58 1.51 2.08
CA ASP A 141 -12.94 2.81 1.85
C ASP A 141 -11.87 2.71 0.76
N ALA A 142 -11.02 1.70 0.81
CA ALA A 142 -10.02 1.46 -0.24
C ALA A 142 -10.68 1.23 -1.62
N ALA A 143 -11.77 0.45 -1.67
CA ALA A 143 -12.50 0.22 -2.91
C ALA A 143 -13.24 1.49 -3.39
N ALA A 144 -13.73 2.34 -2.50
CA ALA A 144 -14.33 3.62 -2.86
C ALA A 144 -13.27 4.58 -3.43
N ALA A 145 -12.11 4.68 -2.78
CA ALA A 145 -10.98 5.49 -3.23
C ALA A 145 -10.45 5.03 -4.61
N ALA A 146 -10.44 3.71 -4.87
CA ALA A 146 -10.02 3.17 -6.17
C ALA A 146 -11.00 3.49 -7.31
N ARG A 147 -12.30 3.62 -7.02
CA ARG A 147 -13.32 4.01 -8.03
C ARG A 147 -13.35 5.51 -8.32
N GLY A 148 -12.81 6.32 -7.42
CA GLY A 148 -12.70 7.77 -7.57
C GLY A 148 -11.42 8.24 -8.29
N GLN A 149 -10.52 7.30 -8.61
CA GLN A 149 -9.33 7.49 -9.45
C GLN A 149 -9.67 7.18 -10.90
#